data_AF-A0A7S1DNW4-F1
#
_entry.id   AF-A0A7S1DNW4-F1
#
_cell.length_a   1.000
_cell.length_b   1.000
_cell.length_c   1.000
_cell.angle_alpha   90.00
_cell.angle_beta   90.00
_cell.angle_gamma   90.00
#
_symmetry.space_group_name_H-M   'P 1'
#
loop_
_entity.id
_entity.type
_entity.pdbx_description
1 polymer ?
#
loop_
_entity_poly.entity_id
_entity_poly.type
_entity_poly.pdbx_seq_one_letter_code
_entity_poly.pdbx_strand_id
1 'polypeptide(L)'
;MWAHLLLLLALLACPPPVLSQVENILPCSMCKQGGQVSALVQADTLQNVRGLALTKDGRLAYTTSGAGRVSVVDLSSGVVTLLSSAQSGFVDGPAINARFLVPRAISLSPDESVLYIADRSNHRIRALNIAEGQVSTIA
;
A
#
# COMPACT_ATOMS: atom_id res chain seq x y z
N MET A 1 37.42 37.18 45.10
CA MET A 1 37.65 36.84 43.67
C MET A 1 36.40 37.20 42.92
N TRP A 2 36.51 38.19 42.03
CA TRP A 2 35.40 38.89 41.38
C TRP A 2 34.79 38.04 40.25
N ALA A 3 33.46 38.03 40.12
CA ALA A 3 32.78 37.50 38.94
C ALA A 3 31.85 38.58 38.36
N HIS A 4 32.16 38.94 37.11
CA HIS A 4 31.52 39.91 36.21
C HIS A 4 30.03 39.59 35.98
N LEU A 5 29.13 40.57 36.10
CA LEU A 5 28.64 41.52 35.08
C LEU A 5 27.50 40.95 34.20
N LEU A 6 26.30 41.51 34.42
CA LEU A 6 25.08 41.40 33.63
C LEU A 6 25.25 41.96 32.20
N LEU A 7 24.63 41.33 31.19
CA LEU A 7 23.90 42.07 30.15
C LEU A 7 22.88 41.20 29.36
N LEU A 8 21.67 41.76 29.25
CA LEU A 8 20.51 41.54 28.38
C LEU A 8 20.59 40.53 27.22
N LEU A 9 19.55 39.70 27.05
CA LEU A 9 18.46 39.97 26.08
C LEU A 9 17.30 38.98 26.26
N ALA A 10 16.16 39.50 26.73
CA ALA A 10 14.85 38.88 26.54
C ALA A 10 14.30 39.34 25.20
N LEU A 11 13.75 38.44 24.39
CA LEU A 11 12.64 38.63 23.42
C LEU A 11 12.58 37.41 22.48
N LEU A 12 11.55 36.57 22.66
CA LEU A 12 10.62 36.12 21.62
C LEU A 12 9.72 35.03 22.20
N ALA A 13 8.62 35.51 22.77
CA ALA A 13 7.41 34.73 22.93
C ALA A 13 6.89 34.33 21.54
N CYS A 14 6.53 33.07 21.37
CA CYS A 14 5.59 32.66 20.33
C CYS A 14 4.47 31.87 21.04
N PRO A 15 3.24 32.40 21.12
CA PRO A 15 2.14 31.75 21.83
C PRO A 15 1.64 30.52 21.04
N PRO A 16 1.09 29.50 21.71
CA PRO A 16 0.54 28.32 21.03
C PRO A 16 -0.72 28.69 20.24
N PRO A 17 -0.94 28.15 19.03
CA PRO A 17 -2.18 28.36 18.33
C PRO A 17 -3.34 27.68 19.07
N VAL A 18 -4.30 28.50 19.45
CA VAL A 18 -5.58 28.16 20.06
C VAL A 18 -6.44 27.40 19.05
N LEU A 19 -7.02 26.26 19.48
CA LEU A 19 -8.10 25.58 18.76
C LEU A 19 -9.36 26.48 18.77
N SER A 20 -9.72 27.02 17.61
CA SER A 20 -11.05 27.60 17.38
C SER A 20 -11.67 27.01 16.12
N GLN A 21 -12.60 26.08 16.34
CA GLN A 21 -13.88 25.92 15.66
C GLN A 21 -13.90 26.01 14.12
N VAL A 22 -14.00 24.83 13.50
CA VAL A 22 -15.09 24.39 12.60
C VAL A 22 -15.34 25.19 11.30
N GLU A 23 -15.35 24.39 10.22
CA GLU A 23 -16.05 24.54 8.94
C GLU A 23 -15.39 25.31 7.78
N ASN A 24 -14.99 24.50 6.79
CA ASN A 24 -15.44 24.54 5.39
C ASN A 24 -14.35 24.64 4.32
N ILE A 25 -14.39 23.60 3.48
CA ILE A 25 -13.93 23.49 2.11
C ILE A 25 -12.40 23.41 1.99
N LEU A 26 -11.91 22.17 1.95
CA LEU A 26 -10.57 21.85 1.45
C LEU A 26 -10.34 22.57 0.11
N PRO A 27 -9.46 23.57 0.03
CA PRO A 27 -9.02 24.08 -1.26
C PRO A 27 -8.09 23.02 -1.84
N CYS A 28 -8.24 22.79 -3.14
CA CYS A 28 -7.42 21.89 -3.95
C CYS A 28 -5.96 22.41 -4.04
N SER A 29 -5.21 22.37 -2.94
CA SER A 29 -3.79 22.75 -2.86
C SER A 29 -2.86 21.55 -2.66
N MET A 30 -3.42 20.34 -2.47
CA MET A 30 -2.65 19.09 -2.38
C MET A 30 -2.33 18.46 -3.74
N CYS A 31 -3.00 18.84 -4.83
CA CYS A 31 -2.72 18.30 -6.17
C CYS A 31 -1.43 18.85 -6.83
N LYS A 32 -0.67 19.72 -6.15
CA LYS A 32 0.55 20.34 -6.69
C LYS A 32 1.84 20.02 -5.94
N GLN A 33 1.86 18.97 -5.11
CA GLN A 33 3.14 18.35 -4.77
C GLN A 33 3.31 17.12 -5.65
N GLY A 34 3.73 17.37 -6.89
CA GLY A 34 4.52 16.41 -7.66
C GLY A 34 5.87 16.24 -6.97
N GLY A 35 5.85 15.69 -5.74
CA GLY A 35 7.04 15.21 -5.07
C GLY A 35 7.57 14.09 -5.94
N GLN A 36 8.77 14.27 -6.48
CA GLN A 36 9.50 13.12 -6.99
C GLN A 36 9.60 12.15 -5.83
N VAL A 37 8.91 11.02 -5.96
CA VAL A 37 8.92 9.95 -4.96
C VAL A 37 10.25 9.22 -5.12
N SER A 38 11.35 9.92 -4.90
CA SER A 38 12.72 9.46 -5.11
C SER A 38 13.31 8.82 -3.84
N ALA A 39 12.46 8.19 -3.04
CA ALA A 39 12.87 7.41 -1.87
C ALA A 39 11.78 6.42 -1.44
N LEU A 40 11.26 5.57 -2.33
CA LEU A 40 10.39 4.47 -1.91
C LEU A 40 10.75 3.19 -2.68
N VAL A 41 11.23 2.22 -1.90
CA VAL A 41 11.17 0.76 -2.08
C VAL A 41 11.40 0.24 -3.50
N GLN A 42 12.60 -0.32 -3.71
CA GLN A 42 12.99 -1.27 -4.76
C GLN A 42 11.95 -1.40 -5.90
N ALA A 43 11.97 -0.42 -6.80
CA ALA A 43 10.96 -0.14 -7.82
C ALA A 43 10.71 -1.26 -8.85
N ASP A 44 11.37 -2.41 -8.70
CA ASP A 44 11.31 -3.51 -9.66
C ASP A 44 10.16 -4.50 -9.41
N THR A 45 9.46 -4.39 -8.27
CA THR A 45 8.37 -5.32 -7.91
C THR A 45 6.99 -4.89 -8.41
N LEU A 46 6.73 -3.57 -8.55
CA LEU A 46 5.43 -3.00 -8.94
C LEU A 46 5.39 -2.45 -10.37
N GLN A 47 6.11 -3.09 -11.31
CA GLN A 47 6.00 -2.75 -12.71
C GLN A 47 4.68 -3.28 -13.30
N ASN A 48 3.94 -2.43 -14.03
CA ASN A 48 2.70 -2.79 -14.74
C ASN A 48 1.59 -3.35 -13.81
N VAL A 49 1.29 -2.63 -12.73
CA VAL A 49 0.15 -2.95 -11.83
C VAL A 49 -1.17 -2.82 -12.60
N ARG A 50 -2.10 -3.75 -12.36
CA ARG A 50 -3.39 -3.82 -13.08
C ARG A 50 -4.60 -3.80 -12.16
N GLY A 51 -4.55 -4.56 -11.08
CA GLY A 51 -5.58 -4.61 -10.04
C GLY A 51 -5.04 -4.02 -8.74
N LEU A 52 -5.92 -3.37 -7.98
CA LEU A 52 -5.66 -2.82 -6.66
C LEU A 52 -6.88 -3.11 -5.77
N ALA A 53 -6.67 -3.59 -4.55
CA ALA A 53 -7.70 -3.71 -3.53
C ALA A 53 -7.15 -3.18 -2.20
N LEU A 54 -7.89 -2.28 -1.56
CA LEU A 54 -7.52 -1.69 -0.27
C LEU A 54 -8.25 -2.40 0.86
N THR A 55 -7.57 -2.55 1.99
CA THR A 55 -8.23 -2.91 3.24
C THR A 55 -9.10 -1.76 3.75
N LYS A 56 -10.14 -2.05 4.54
CA LYS A 56 -11.09 -1.08 5.10
C LYS A 56 -10.43 -0.06 6.01
N ASP A 57 -9.34 -0.44 6.66
CA ASP A 57 -8.52 0.44 7.49
C ASP A 57 -7.58 1.36 6.67
N GLY A 58 -7.49 1.15 5.35
CA GLY A 58 -6.63 1.90 4.45
C GLY A 58 -5.13 1.67 4.66
N ARG A 59 -4.72 0.63 5.41
CA ARG A 59 -3.31 0.36 5.72
C ARG A 59 -2.62 -0.49 4.67
N LEU A 60 -3.31 -1.47 4.11
CA LEU A 60 -2.75 -2.43 3.16
C LEU A 60 -3.41 -2.27 1.78
N ALA A 61 -2.59 -2.37 0.74
CA ALA A 61 -3.03 -2.42 -0.63
C ALA A 61 -2.54 -3.71 -1.29
N TYR A 62 -3.46 -4.57 -1.67
CA TYR A 62 -3.17 -5.71 -2.52
C TYR A 62 -3.08 -5.23 -3.97
N THR A 63 -2.16 -5.80 -4.73
CA THR A 63 -1.90 -5.45 -6.12
C THR A 63 -1.67 -6.68 -6.97
N THR A 64 -1.98 -6.57 -8.25
CA THR A 64 -1.56 -7.54 -9.26
C THR A 64 -0.74 -6.89 -10.34
N SER A 65 0.21 -7.64 -10.92
CA SER A 65 1.02 -7.16 -12.04
C SER A 65 0.79 -7.96 -13.32
N GLY A 66 1.07 -7.32 -14.45
CA GLY A 66 1.09 -7.97 -15.76
C GLY A 66 2.08 -9.13 -15.87
N ALA A 67 3.06 -9.22 -14.97
CA ALA A 67 4.05 -10.30 -14.89
C ALA A 67 3.55 -11.55 -14.14
N GLY A 68 2.26 -11.61 -13.76
CA GLY A 68 1.70 -12.76 -13.03
C GLY A 68 1.95 -12.71 -11.53
N ARG A 69 2.25 -11.53 -10.97
CA ARG A 69 2.55 -11.36 -9.55
C ARG A 69 1.34 -10.84 -8.78
N VAL A 70 1.19 -11.28 -7.55
CA VAL A 70 0.28 -10.73 -6.54
C VAL A 70 1.10 -10.28 -5.35
N SER A 71 0.95 -9.03 -4.95
CA SER A 71 1.74 -8.41 -3.87
C SER A 71 0.83 -7.66 -2.91
N VAL A 72 1.27 -7.50 -1.66
CA VAL A 72 0.68 -6.58 -0.68
C VAL A 72 1.65 -5.43 -0.43
N VAL A 73 1.11 -4.23 -0.29
CA VAL A 73 1.84 -3.01 0.00
C VAL A 73 1.35 -2.47 1.32
N ASP A 74 2.25 -2.27 2.28
CA ASP A 74 1.97 -1.49 3.48
C ASP A 74 2.06 -0.01 3.12
N LEU A 75 0.94 0.70 3.17
CA LEU A 75 0.85 2.10 2.74
C LEU A 75 1.46 3.08 3.74
N SER A 76 1.69 2.65 4.99
CA SER A 76 2.32 3.49 6.01
C SER A 76 3.84 3.52 5.90
N SER A 77 4.44 2.40 5.50
CA SER A 77 5.88 2.22 5.37
C SER A 77 6.37 2.19 3.92
N GLY A 78 5.47 2.01 2.96
CA GLY A 78 5.77 1.81 1.55
C GLY A 78 6.32 0.43 1.20
N VAL A 79 6.42 -0.49 2.17
CA VAL A 79 7.01 -1.82 1.97
C VAL A 79 6.11 -2.68 1.08
N VAL A 80 6.71 -3.30 0.06
CA VAL A 80 6.03 -4.21 -0.86
C VAL A 80 6.47 -5.65 -0.56
N THR A 81 5.51 -6.52 -0.30
CA THR A 81 5.73 -7.95 -0.07
C THR A 81 5.07 -8.76 -1.18
N LEU A 82 5.86 -9.59 -1.86
CA LEU A 82 5.35 -10.50 -2.88
C LEU A 82 4.64 -11.68 -2.18
N LEU A 83 3.36 -11.91 -2.52
CA LEU A 83 2.55 -13.00 -1.97
C LEU A 83 2.60 -14.26 -2.84
N SER A 84 2.87 -14.10 -4.14
CA SER A 84 2.86 -15.18 -5.13
C SER A 84 4.26 -15.58 -5.61
N SER A 85 4.34 -16.63 -6.43
CA SER A 85 5.54 -16.85 -7.25
C SER A 85 5.77 -15.65 -8.19
N ALA A 86 7.04 -15.38 -8.53
CA ALA A 86 7.41 -14.42 -9.56
C ALA A 86 7.25 -14.98 -10.99
N GLN A 87 6.91 -16.27 -11.12
CA GLN A 87 6.74 -16.95 -12.39
C GLN A 87 5.28 -16.95 -12.83
N SER A 88 5.06 -16.64 -14.11
CA SER A 88 3.75 -16.78 -14.74
C SER A 88 3.38 -18.24 -14.97
N GLY A 89 2.10 -18.57 -14.84
CA GLY A 89 1.58 -19.92 -15.09
C GLY A 89 0.31 -20.22 -14.30
N PHE A 90 -0.01 -21.49 -14.14
CA PHE A 90 -1.17 -21.95 -13.38
C PHE A 90 -0.74 -23.01 -12.35
N VAL A 91 -0.67 -22.60 -11.10
CA VAL A 91 -0.38 -23.47 -9.95
C VAL A 91 -1.19 -22.96 -8.76
N ASP A 92 -2.04 -23.80 -8.19
CA ASP A 92 -2.67 -23.62 -6.88
C ASP A 92 -1.74 -24.14 -5.76
N GLY A 93 -2.08 -23.88 -4.50
CA GLY A 93 -1.25 -24.28 -3.38
C GLY A 93 -0.89 -23.11 -2.46
N PRO A 94 0.17 -23.25 -1.64
CA PRO A 94 0.69 -22.15 -0.84
C PRO A 94 0.97 -20.94 -1.73
N ALA A 95 0.59 -19.74 -1.27
CA ALA A 95 0.64 -18.51 -2.04
C ALA A 95 2.03 -18.28 -2.67
N ILE A 96 3.10 -18.51 -1.90
CA ILE A 96 4.50 -18.38 -2.34
C ILE A 96 4.86 -19.23 -3.58
N ASN A 97 4.14 -20.34 -3.81
CA ASN A 97 4.32 -21.25 -4.93
C ASN A 97 3.25 -21.08 -6.01
N ALA A 98 2.15 -20.39 -5.67
CA ALA A 98 1.06 -20.17 -6.59
C ALA A 98 1.51 -19.32 -7.77
N ARG A 99 1.04 -19.70 -8.96
CA ARG A 99 1.34 -19.02 -10.23
C ARG A 99 0.05 -18.51 -10.85
N PHE A 100 0.13 -17.29 -11.37
CA PHE A 100 -0.93 -16.61 -12.09
C PHE A 100 -0.45 -16.24 -13.49
N LEU A 101 -1.37 -16.04 -14.43
CA LEU A 101 -1.05 -15.62 -15.78
C LEU A 101 -1.85 -14.36 -16.12
N VAL A 102 -1.15 -13.23 -16.04
CA VAL A 102 -1.68 -11.92 -16.44
C VAL A 102 -2.98 -11.56 -15.67
N PRO A 103 -2.98 -11.64 -14.32
CA PRO A 103 -4.13 -11.27 -13.50
C PRO A 103 -4.48 -9.79 -13.71
N ARG A 104 -5.78 -9.48 -13.79
CA ARG A 104 -6.24 -8.11 -14.11
C ARG A 104 -6.93 -7.38 -12.98
N ALA A 105 -7.72 -8.09 -12.18
CA ALA A 105 -8.53 -7.48 -11.14
C ALA A 105 -8.43 -8.32 -9.88
N ILE A 106 -8.58 -7.65 -8.75
CA ILE A 106 -8.63 -8.26 -7.43
C ILE A 106 -9.67 -7.57 -6.56
N SER A 107 -10.19 -8.31 -5.59
CA SER A 107 -11.14 -7.78 -4.63
C SER A 107 -11.04 -8.58 -3.33
N LEU A 108 -11.17 -7.89 -2.20
CA LEU A 108 -11.27 -8.54 -0.89
C LEU A 108 -12.72 -8.95 -0.66
N SER A 109 -12.91 -10.08 0.04
CA SER A 109 -14.20 -10.47 0.59
C SER A 109 -14.69 -9.41 1.61
N PRO A 110 -16.00 -9.35 1.90
CA PRO A 110 -16.54 -8.38 2.85
C PRO A 110 -15.95 -8.48 4.26
N ASP A 111 -15.45 -9.64 4.66
CA ASP A 111 -14.76 -9.90 5.93
C ASP A 111 -13.23 -9.82 5.81
N GLU A 112 -12.70 -9.51 4.62
CA GLU A 112 -11.27 -9.39 4.31
C GLU A 112 -10.44 -10.65 4.58
N SER A 113 -11.09 -11.82 4.65
CA SER A 113 -10.43 -13.11 4.85
C SER A 113 -9.93 -13.74 3.54
N VAL A 114 -10.55 -13.40 2.42
CA VAL A 114 -10.24 -13.95 1.09
C VAL A 114 -9.97 -12.84 0.09
N LEU A 115 -8.89 -12.98 -0.67
CA LEU A 115 -8.61 -12.16 -1.84
C LEU A 115 -9.00 -12.92 -3.11
N TYR A 116 -10.01 -12.42 -3.82
CA TYR A 116 -10.41 -12.93 -5.13
C TYR A 116 -9.54 -12.30 -6.22
N ILE A 117 -9.10 -13.13 -7.17
CA ILE A 117 -8.16 -12.75 -8.23
C ILE A 117 -8.73 -13.22 -9.56
N ALA A 118 -8.92 -12.28 -10.49
CA ALA A 118 -9.30 -12.57 -11.87
C ALA A 118 -8.05 -12.88 -12.70
N ASP A 119 -7.76 -14.17 -12.85
CA ASP A 119 -6.58 -14.70 -13.54
C ASP A 119 -6.85 -14.84 -15.05
N ARG A 120 -6.88 -13.68 -15.73
CA ARG A 120 -7.46 -13.52 -17.07
C ARG A 120 -6.92 -14.51 -18.09
N SER A 121 -5.61 -14.67 -18.22
CA SER A 121 -5.04 -15.49 -19.30
C SER A 121 -5.02 -16.97 -18.95
N ASN A 122 -5.29 -17.33 -17.69
CA ASN A 122 -5.64 -18.71 -17.31
C ASN A 122 -7.15 -18.98 -17.39
N HIS A 123 -7.97 -17.96 -17.73
CA HIS A 123 -9.43 -18.05 -17.83
C HIS A 123 -10.12 -18.53 -16.55
N ARG A 124 -9.64 -18.10 -15.38
CA ARG A 124 -10.09 -18.59 -14.07
C ARG A 124 -10.31 -17.48 -13.06
N ILE A 125 -11.12 -17.78 -12.05
CA ILE A 125 -11.20 -17.01 -10.81
C ILE A 125 -10.49 -17.79 -9.72
N ARG A 126 -9.54 -17.13 -9.05
CA ARG A 126 -8.72 -17.70 -7.99
C ARG A 126 -9.09 -17.03 -6.67
N ALA A 127 -9.01 -17.76 -5.57
CA ALA A 127 -9.21 -17.27 -4.22
C ALA A 127 -7.95 -17.53 -3.39
N LEU A 128 -7.47 -16.50 -2.70
CA LEU A 128 -6.37 -16.59 -1.75
C LEU A 128 -6.94 -16.41 -0.33
N ASN A 129 -6.88 -17.45 0.49
CA ASN A 129 -7.12 -17.33 1.92
C ASN A 129 -5.92 -16.60 2.56
N ILE A 130 -6.17 -15.43 3.15
CA ILE A 130 -5.11 -14.57 3.68
C ILE A 130 -4.51 -15.15 4.97
N ALA A 131 -5.33 -15.79 5.81
CA ALA A 131 -4.88 -16.36 7.08
C ALA A 131 -4.05 -17.65 6.87
N GLU A 132 -4.49 -18.51 5.94
CA GLU A 132 -3.81 -19.77 5.64
C GLU A 132 -2.70 -19.62 4.60
N GLY A 133 -2.69 -18.52 3.85
CA GLY A 133 -1.76 -18.31 2.74
C GLY A 133 -1.95 -19.33 1.62
N GLN A 134 -3.18 -19.75 1.35
CA GLN A 134 -3.52 -20.83 0.42
C GLN A 134 -4.31 -20.30 -0.77
N VAL A 135 -3.88 -20.63 -1.99
CA VAL A 135 -4.57 -20.29 -3.24
C VAL A 135 -5.32 -21.50 -3.78
N SER A 136 -6.58 -21.28 -4.16
CA SER A 136 -7.43 -22.26 -4.83
C SER A 136 -8.15 -21.64 -6.04
N THR A 137 -8.53 -22.50 -6.99
CA THR A 137 -9.39 -22.11 -8.11
C THR A 137 -10.86 -22.34 -7.75
N ILE A 138 -11.70 -21.33 -7.99
CA ILE A 138 -13.14 -21.38 -7.65
C ILE A 138 -14.07 -21.33 -8.87
N ALA A 139 -13.56 -20.92 -10.04
CA ALA A 139 -14.27 -20.94 -11.32
C ALA A 139 -13.29 -21.01 -12.49
#